data_AF-A0A2H6IYR1-F1
#
_entry.id   AF-A0A2H6IYR1-F1
#
_cell.length_a   1.000
_cell.length_b   1.000
_cell.length_c   1.000
_cell.angle_alpha   90.00
_cell.angle_beta   90.00
_cell.angle_gamma   90.00
#
_symmetry.space_group_name_H-M   'P 1'
#
loop_
_entity.id
_entity.type
_entity.pdbx_description
1 polymer ?
#
loop_
_entity_poly.entity_id
_entity_poly.type
_entity_poly.pdbx_seq_one_letter_code
_entity_poly.pdbx_strand_id
1 'polypeptide(L)'
;MLTHGIRAAALAASLALAGCLGPGTPEEQLEAIQVLQAKNHPLTDKQTTGLEGHLAEGRAALAAGDKEKAGEAFAAALAILKIAEDTALFNKAD
;
A
#
# COMPACT_ATOMS: atom_id res chain seq x y z
N MET A 1 -38.94 -5.34 -17.75
CA MET A 1 -38.07 -6.47 -17.35
C MET A 1 -36.68 -5.92 -17.13
N LEU A 2 -36.25 -5.89 -15.87
CA LEU A 2 -35.01 -5.28 -15.36
C LEU A 2 -33.97 -6.39 -15.23
N THR A 3 -32.84 -6.31 -15.93
CA THR A 3 -31.58 -7.03 -15.62
C THR A 3 -30.46 -6.51 -16.53
N HIS A 4 -29.20 -6.72 -16.11
CA HIS A 4 -27.92 -6.12 -16.54
C HIS A 4 -27.56 -4.88 -15.70
N GLY A 5 -26.84 -4.97 -14.58
CA GLY A 5 -25.87 -5.99 -14.19
C GLY A 5 -24.51 -5.69 -14.80
N ILE A 6 -23.88 -4.56 -14.44
CA ILE A 6 -22.44 -4.36 -14.57
C ILE A 6 -21.94 -3.73 -13.27
N ARG A 7 -21.30 -4.57 -12.47
CA ARG A 7 -20.44 -4.19 -11.37
C ARG A 7 -19.11 -3.68 -11.92
N ALA A 8 -18.58 -2.70 -11.20
CA ALA A 8 -17.16 -2.44 -10.98
C ALA A 8 -16.28 -1.96 -12.15
N ALA A 9 -15.24 -1.25 -11.72
CA ALA A 9 -14.05 -0.86 -12.45
C ALA A 9 -14.18 0.34 -13.40
N ALA A 10 -14.37 1.52 -12.80
CA ALA A 10 -13.82 2.75 -13.34
C ALA A 10 -13.03 3.49 -12.24
N LEU A 11 -12.10 2.80 -11.58
CA LEU A 11 -10.94 3.46 -10.98
C LEU A 11 -9.88 3.58 -12.09
N ALA A 12 -10.21 4.39 -13.10
CA ALA A 12 -9.32 4.65 -14.21
C ALA A 12 -8.51 5.92 -13.90
N ALA A 13 -7.20 5.76 -13.93
CA ALA A 13 -6.20 6.80 -14.13
C ALA A 13 -5.97 7.82 -13.00
N SER A 14 -5.32 7.36 -11.93
CA SER A 14 -4.33 8.18 -11.20
C SER A 14 -3.00 7.44 -11.09
N LEU A 15 -2.56 6.79 -12.18
CA LEU A 15 -1.16 6.39 -12.38
C LEU A 15 -0.34 7.62 -12.80
N ALA A 16 -0.38 8.67 -11.99
CA ALA A 16 0.64 9.69 -12.02
C ALA A 16 1.81 9.13 -11.22
N LEU A 17 2.84 8.71 -11.96
CA LEU A 17 4.17 8.48 -11.47
C LEU A 17 4.72 9.81 -10.92
N ALA A 18 4.25 10.28 -9.76
CA ALA A 18 4.83 11.40 -9.06
C ALA A 18 6.11 10.90 -8.38
N GLY A 19 7.23 10.99 -9.11
CA GLY A 19 8.55 10.93 -8.51
C GLY A 19 8.63 11.89 -7.31
N CYS A 20 9.42 11.50 -6.30
CA CYS A 20 9.63 12.20 -5.03
C CYS A 20 8.59 11.97 -3.91
N LEU A 21 8.25 10.71 -3.58
CA LEU A 21 7.45 10.40 -2.39
C LEU A 21 8.23 10.67 -1.08
N GLY A 22 8.45 11.95 -0.74
CA GLY A 22 8.26 12.45 0.62
C GLY A 22 6.77 12.33 1.00
N PRO A 23 6.36 12.55 2.27
CA PRO A 23 5.08 12.04 2.76
C PRO A 23 3.92 12.66 1.98
N GLY A 24 3.36 11.87 1.06
CA GLY A 24 1.97 12.02 0.66
C GLY A 24 1.11 11.89 1.91
N THR A 25 -0.12 12.39 1.84
CA THR A 25 -1.09 12.24 2.91
C THR A 25 -1.20 10.76 3.34
N PRO A 26 -1.49 10.46 4.61
CA PRO A 26 -1.63 9.07 5.07
C PRO A 26 -2.63 8.26 4.21
N GLU A 27 -3.63 8.93 3.66
CA GLU A 27 -4.61 8.38 2.73
C GLU A 27 -3.98 7.93 1.39
N GLU A 28 -3.13 8.76 0.78
CA GLU A 28 -2.39 8.40 -0.45
C GLU A 28 -1.41 7.25 -0.20
N GLN A 29 -0.76 7.24 0.95
CA GLN A 29 0.12 6.14 1.34
C GLN A 29 -0.68 4.83 1.52
N LEU A 30 -1.87 4.89 2.11
CA LEU A 30 -2.75 3.73 2.27
C LEU A 30 -3.23 3.18 0.92
N GLU A 31 -3.49 4.04 -0.06
CA GLU A 31 -3.81 3.63 -1.43
C GLU A 31 -2.61 2.93 -2.08
N ALA A 32 -1.41 3.51 -1.98
CA ALA A 32 -0.19 2.90 -2.49
C ALA A 32 0.10 1.53 -1.85
N ILE A 33 -0.17 1.37 -0.54
CA ILE A 33 -0.05 0.07 0.15
C ILE A 33 -1.01 -0.95 -0.46
N GLN A 34 -2.28 -0.59 -0.69
CA GLN A 34 -3.26 -1.49 -1.30
C GLN A 34 -2.84 -1.91 -2.71
N VAL A 35 -2.32 -0.98 -3.51
CA VAL A 35 -1.80 -1.27 -4.85
C VAL A 35 -0.66 -2.27 -4.78
N LEU A 36 0.30 -2.10 -3.87
CA LEU A 36 1.43 -3.02 -3.72
C LEU A 36 1.02 -4.39 -3.16
N GLN A 37 0.10 -4.43 -2.19
CA GLN A 37 -0.45 -5.69 -1.66
C GLN A 37 -1.20 -6.47 -2.74
N ALA A 38 -1.92 -5.78 -3.64
CA ALA A 38 -2.61 -6.42 -4.76
C ALA A 38 -1.65 -7.11 -5.76
N LYS A 39 -0.38 -6.70 -5.80
CA LYS A 39 0.65 -7.36 -6.63
C LYS A 39 1.11 -8.69 -6.04
N ASN A 40 0.75 -8.98 -4.79
CA ASN A 40 0.91 -10.26 -4.11
C ASN A 40 2.35 -10.82 -4.17
N HIS A 41 3.33 -9.93 -3.99
CA HIS A 41 4.73 -10.33 -3.90
C HIS A 41 4.96 -11.20 -2.66
N PRO A 42 5.79 -12.25 -2.76
CA PRO A 42 6.09 -13.10 -1.61
C PRO A 42 6.78 -12.28 -0.52
N LEU A 43 6.18 -12.29 0.67
CA LEU A 43 6.70 -11.66 1.87
C LEU A 43 7.25 -12.73 2.80
N THR A 44 8.36 -12.44 3.48
CA THR A 44 8.81 -13.28 4.61
C THR A 44 7.87 -13.11 5.80
N ASP A 45 7.88 -14.07 6.73
CA ASP A 45 7.06 -14.00 7.96
C ASP A 45 7.33 -12.72 8.76
N LYS A 46 8.61 -12.30 8.82
CA LYS A 46 9.03 -11.06 9.47
C LYS A 46 8.47 -9.82 8.77
N GLN A 47 8.49 -9.79 7.44
CA GLN A 47 7.91 -8.70 6.66
C GLN A 47 6.39 -8.65 6.80
N THR A 48 5.73 -9.81 6.78
CA THR A 48 4.27 -9.92 6.98
C THR A 48 3.86 -9.38 8.34
N THR A 49 4.54 -9.82 9.41
CA THR A 49 4.28 -9.36 10.78
C THR A 49 4.54 -7.86 10.92
N GLY A 50 5.66 -7.37 10.37
CA GLY A 50 5.98 -5.93 10.38
C GLY A 50 4.96 -5.09 9.60
N LEU A 51 4.54 -5.58 8.43
CA LEU A 51 3.55 -4.91 7.59
C LEU A 51 2.20 -4.79 8.30
N GLU A 52 1.71 -5.87 8.89
CA GLU A 52 0.46 -5.87 9.66
C GLU A 52 0.54 -4.95 10.88
N GLY A 53 1.66 -4.97 11.61
CA GLY A 53 1.91 -4.09 12.74
C GLY A 53 1.87 -2.61 12.36
N HIS A 54 2.61 -2.22 11.32
CA HIS A 54 2.62 -0.84 10.83
C HIS A 54 1.27 -0.40 10.25
N LEU A 55 0.55 -1.30 9.57
CA LEU A 55 -0.80 -1.00 9.10
C LEU A 55 -1.79 -0.79 10.25
N ALA A 56 -1.70 -1.59 11.30
CA ALA A 56 -2.54 -1.42 12.49
C ALA A 56 -2.22 -0.10 13.20
N GLU A 57 -0.93 0.20 13.38
CA GLU A 57 -0.48 1.45 14.00
C GLU A 57 -0.91 2.68 13.18
N GLY A 58 -0.73 2.65 11.86
CA GLY A 58 -1.11 3.77 11.00
C GLY A 58 -2.62 4.01 10.97
N ARG A 59 -3.43 2.94 10.97
CA ARG A 59 -4.90 3.07 11.09
C ARG A 59 -5.33 3.60 12.45
N ALA A 60 -4.69 3.14 13.52
CA ALA A 60 -4.97 3.63 14.87
C ALA A 60 -4.60 5.12 15.01
N ALA A 61 -3.46 5.54 14.46
CA ALA A 61 -3.03 6.93 14.44
C ALA A 61 -3.98 7.80 13.60
N LEU A 62 -4.41 7.33 12.42
CA LEU A 62 -5.43 8.01 11.61
C LEU A 62 -6.75 8.19 12.38
N ALA A 63 -7.22 7.15 13.07
CA ALA A 63 -8.43 7.21 13.88
C ALA A 63 -8.31 8.19 15.06
N ALA A 64 -7.10 8.36 15.60
CA ALA A 64 -6.78 9.34 16.63
C ALA A 64 -6.59 10.78 16.07
N GLY A 65 -6.62 10.96 14.74
CA GLY A 65 -6.35 12.24 14.08
C GLY A 65 -4.86 12.59 13.99
N ASP A 66 -3.97 11.68 14.39
CA ASP A 66 -2.52 11.85 14.33
C ASP A 66 -2.00 11.46 12.94
N LYS A 67 -2.09 12.44 12.03
CA LYS A 67 -1.69 12.25 10.62
C LYS A 67 -0.19 12.06 10.44
N GLU A 68 0.62 12.62 11.32
CA GLU A 68 2.09 12.50 11.25
C GLU A 68 2.49 11.06 11.59
N LYS A 69 2.03 10.56 12.73
CA LYS A 69 2.29 9.18 13.14
C LYS A 69 1.67 8.16 12.18
N ALA A 70 0.48 8.44 11.66
CA ALA A 70 -0.11 7.61 10.62
C ALA A 70 0.76 7.56 9.36
N GLY A 71 1.28 8.72 8.95
CA GLY A 71 2.15 8.84 7.80
C GLY A 71 3.46 8.06 7.95
N GLU A 72 4.06 8.11 9.14
CA GLU A 72 5.26 7.34 9.47
C GLU A 72 5.01 5.83 9.44
N ALA A 73 3.91 5.39 10.05
CA ALA A 73 3.54 3.97 10.08
C ALA A 73 3.24 3.44 8.66
N PHE A 74 2.50 4.19 7.84
CA PHE A 74 2.25 3.78 6.46
C PHE A 74 3.50 3.86 5.58
N ALA A 75 4.40 4.81 5.80
CA ALA A 75 5.69 4.84 5.13
C ALA A 75 6.52 3.59 5.44
N ALA A 76 6.53 3.12 6.69
CA ALA A 76 7.20 1.89 7.09
C ALA A 76 6.56 0.64 6.42
N ALA A 77 5.23 0.57 6.37
CA ALA A 77 4.51 -0.48 5.66
C ALA A 77 4.84 -0.49 4.15
N LEU A 78 4.88 0.68 3.50
CA LEU A 78 5.27 0.82 2.10
C LEU A 78 6.71 0.35 1.85
N ALA A 79 7.65 0.66 2.75
CA ALA A 79 9.04 0.23 2.61
C ALA A 79 9.16 -1.30 2.59
N ILE A 80 8.43 -1.99 3.46
CA ILE A 80 8.39 -3.46 3.48
C ILE A 80 7.91 -4.03 2.14
N LEU A 81 6.81 -3.48 1.61
CA LEU A 81 6.22 -3.93 0.36
C LEU A 81 7.11 -3.66 -0.85
N LYS A 82 7.78 -2.50 -0.89
CA LYS A 82 8.76 -2.17 -1.94
C LYS A 82 9.95 -3.11 -1.93
N ILE A 83 10.49 -3.44 -0.75
CA ILE A 83 11.58 -4.42 -0.63
C ILE A 83 11.13 -5.78 -1.15
N ALA A 84 9.91 -6.20 -0.85
CA ALA A 84 9.36 -7.47 -1.35
C ALA A 84 9.15 -7.45 -2.88
N GLU A 85 8.67 -6.34 -3.43
CA GLU A 85 8.58 -6.11 -4.87
C GLU A 85 9.95 -6.18 -5.55
N ASP A 86 10.94 -5.43 -5.04
CA ASP A 86 12.30 -5.39 -5.57
C ASP A 86 12.94 -6.79 -5.55
N THR A 87 12.74 -7.53 -4.46
CA THR A 87 13.21 -8.92 -4.32
C THR A 87 12.54 -9.84 -5.33
N ALA A 88 11.23 -9.69 -5.53
CA ALA A 88 10.49 -10.49 -6.50
C ALA A 88 10.87 -10.16 -7.95
N LEU A 89 11.17 -8.89 -8.26
CA LEU A 89 11.66 -8.46 -9.56
C LEU A 89 13.06 -9.00 -9.83
N PHE A 90 13.95 -8.94 -8.84
CA PHE A 90 15.30 -9.49 -8.93
C PHE A 90 15.28 -10.99 -9.21
N ASN A 91 14.52 -11.76 -8.42
CA ASN A 91 14.42 -13.22 -8.58
C ASN A 91 13.76 -13.68 -9.89
N LYS A 92 13.09 -12.78 -10.62
CA LYS A 92 12.46 -13.08 -11.92
C LYS A 92 13.36 -12.72 -13.11
N ALA A 93 14.45 -11.98 -12.87
CA ALA A 93 15.41 -11.57 -13.89
C ALA A 93 16.55 -12.60 -14.09
N ASP A 94 16.72 -13.54 -13.16
CA ASP A 94 17.55 -14.75 -13.29
C ASP A 94 16.75 -15.94 -13.89
#